data_AF-A0A1A3HHY1-F1
#
_entry.id   AF-A0A1A3HHY1-F1
#
_cell.length_a   1.000
_cell.length_b   1.000
_cell.length_c   1.000
_cell.angle_alpha   90.00
_cell.angle_beta   90.00
_cell.angle_gamma   90.00
#
_symmetry.space_group_name_H-M   'P 1'
#
loop_
_entity.id
_entity.type
_entity.pdbx_description
1 polymer ?
#
loop_
_entity_poly.entity_id
_entity_poly.type
_entity_poly.pdbx_seq_one_letter_code
_entity_poly.pdbx_strand_id
1 'polypeptide(L)'
;MPPHWVDCEFTGRDFRDDDLSRLRTERVIFTECDFSGVNLVESEHLGAAFRNCNFRRTTLWHSTFRQCSMLGSVFEHCRMRPLTLDEVDFTLAVLGGNDLRGVDLSGCRLRETSLVETDLRKAKLRGADLRGARTIGTRLDDADLRGAIIDASLWTTASLAGARVDVPQGLAFAVAHGLRFDA
;
A
#
# COMPACT_ATOMS: atom_id res chain seq x y z
N MET A 1 -2.38 4.72 29.47
CA MET A 1 -1.18 4.79 28.61
C MET A 1 -1.40 3.84 27.47
N PRO A 2 -1.22 4.25 26.20
CA PRO A 2 -1.35 3.32 25.08
C PRO A 2 -0.36 2.16 25.23
N PRO A 3 -0.72 0.94 24.78
CA PRO A 3 0.21 -0.18 24.79
C PRO A 3 1.45 0.18 23.94
N HIS A 4 2.62 -0.25 24.42
CA HIS A 4 3.89 -0.06 23.74
C HIS A 4 4.63 -1.39 23.69
N TRP A 5 4.88 -1.90 22.48
CA TRP A 5 5.56 -3.16 22.24
C TRP A 5 6.87 -2.91 21.52
N VAL A 6 7.95 -3.52 22.00
CA VAL A 6 9.30 -3.27 21.52
C VAL A 6 10.04 -4.60 21.45
N ASP A 7 10.73 -4.86 20.33
CA ASP A 7 11.63 -6.01 20.15
C ASP A 7 10.98 -7.36 20.50
N CYS A 8 9.70 -7.54 20.16
CA CYS A 8 8.96 -8.77 20.42
C CYS A 8 8.34 -9.37 19.15
N GLU A 9 7.92 -10.62 19.24
CA GLU A 9 7.33 -11.38 18.14
C GLU A 9 5.99 -12.00 18.53
N PHE A 10 5.05 -11.97 17.60
CA PHE A 10 3.75 -12.62 17.68
C PHE A 10 3.56 -13.49 16.44
N THR A 11 3.27 -14.77 16.64
CA THR A 11 3.06 -15.74 15.54
C THR A 11 1.71 -16.40 15.70
N GLY A 12 0.89 -16.40 14.64
CA GLY A 12 -0.44 -17.04 14.64
C GLY A 12 -1.41 -16.45 15.67
N ARG A 13 -1.17 -15.22 16.13
CA ARG A 13 -1.99 -14.60 17.18
C ARG A 13 -3.28 -14.05 16.60
N ASP A 14 -4.35 -14.27 17.34
CA ASP A 14 -5.65 -13.73 17.09
C ASP A 14 -5.82 -12.44 17.91
N PHE A 15 -5.90 -11.30 17.23
CA PHE A 15 -6.18 -9.98 17.81
C PHE A 15 -7.58 -9.52 17.44
N ARG A 16 -8.45 -10.38 16.89
CA ARG A 16 -9.71 -9.92 16.28
C ARG A 16 -10.54 -9.07 17.25
N ASP A 17 -11.05 -7.98 16.69
CA ASP A 17 -11.89 -6.99 17.37
C ASP A 17 -11.22 -6.28 18.57
N ASP A 18 -9.92 -6.47 18.79
CA ASP A 18 -9.19 -5.77 19.84
C ASP A 18 -9.17 -4.24 19.59
N ASP A 19 -9.21 -3.49 20.70
CA ASP A 19 -8.89 -2.08 20.69
C ASP A 19 -7.38 -1.87 20.91
N LEU A 20 -6.68 -1.67 19.80
CA LEU A 20 -5.27 -1.33 19.74
C LEU A 20 -5.07 0.13 19.31
N SER A 21 -6.05 1.00 19.56
CA SER A 21 -5.92 2.42 19.24
C SER A 21 -4.74 3.03 19.98
N ARG A 22 -3.96 3.84 19.26
CA ARG A 22 -2.73 4.48 19.72
C ARG A 22 -1.63 3.50 20.13
N LEU A 23 -1.75 2.21 19.77
CA LEU A 23 -0.67 1.23 19.95
C LEU A 23 0.63 1.77 19.35
N ARG A 24 1.71 1.67 20.11
CA ARG A 24 3.06 1.98 19.64
C ARG A 24 3.84 0.69 19.47
N THR A 25 4.43 0.47 18.31
CA THR A 25 5.33 -0.67 18.06
C THR A 25 6.68 -0.22 17.53
N GLU A 26 7.74 -0.84 18.04
CA GLU A 26 9.11 -0.64 17.57
C GLU A 26 9.78 -1.99 17.33
N ARG A 27 10.18 -2.27 16.08
CA ARG A 27 10.85 -3.53 15.70
C ARG A 27 10.08 -4.78 16.12
N VAL A 28 8.75 -4.69 16.15
CA VAL A 28 7.86 -5.82 16.45
C VAL A 28 7.59 -6.63 15.18
N ILE A 29 7.59 -7.94 15.32
CA ILE A 29 7.25 -8.87 14.25
C ILE A 29 5.90 -9.51 14.53
N PHE A 30 4.98 -9.38 13.59
CA PHE A 30 3.72 -10.11 13.52
C PHE A 30 3.80 -11.04 12.31
N THR A 31 3.65 -12.35 12.56
CA THR A 31 3.64 -13.38 11.51
C THR A 31 2.32 -14.11 11.57
N GLU A 32 1.57 -14.14 10.48
CA GLU A 32 0.30 -14.88 10.37
C GLU A 32 -0.72 -14.51 11.45
N CYS A 33 -0.72 -13.25 11.88
CA CYS A 33 -1.66 -12.75 12.88
C CYS A 33 -2.97 -12.27 12.23
N ASP A 34 -4.06 -12.38 12.96
CA ASP A 34 -5.38 -11.91 12.53
C ASP A 34 -5.72 -10.59 13.23
N PHE A 35 -5.80 -9.52 12.46
CA PHE A 35 -6.21 -8.17 12.87
C PHE A 35 -7.61 -7.80 12.36
N SER A 36 -8.46 -8.80 12.04
CA SER A 36 -9.80 -8.52 11.55
C SER A 36 -10.62 -7.77 12.60
N GLY A 37 -11.29 -6.68 12.19
CA GLY A 37 -12.10 -5.84 13.07
C GLY A 37 -11.31 -4.94 14.02
N VAL A 38 -9.97 -5.06 14.06
CA VAL A 38 -9.13 -4.32 15.00
C VAL A 38 -9.21 -2.81 14.79
N ASN A 39 -9.25 -2.09 15.91
CA ASN A 39 -9.04 -0.67 15.95
C ASN A 39 -7.54 -0.36 16.10
N LEU A 40 -6.89 0.14 15.04
CA LEU A 40 -5.52 0.65 15.03
C LEU A 40 -5.50 2.18 14.79
N VAL A 41 -6.55 2.88 15.19
CA VAL A 41 -6.63 4.34 15.04
C VAL A 41 -5.48 5.01 15.77
N GLU A 42 -4.81 5.96 15.12
CA GLU A 42 -3.69 6.73 15.70
C GLU A 42 -2.51 5.87 16.19
N SER A 43 -2.39 4.63 15.71
CA SER A 43 -1.24 3.78 16.06
C SER A 43 0.06 4.26 15.39
N GLU A 44 1.19 3.99 16.02
CA GLU A 44 2.52 4.37 15.54
C GLU A 44 3.41 3.14 15.44
N HIS A 45 4.02 2.95 14.28
CA HIS A 45 4.83 1.77 13.99
C HIS A 45 6.16 2.20 13.37
N LEU A 46 7.26 1.76 13.99
CA LEU A 46 8.62 2.01 13.52
C LEU A 46 9.36 0.68 13.36
N GLY A 47 9.77 0.36 12.12
CA GLY A 47 10.51 -0.87 11.85
C GLY A 47 9.72 -2.16 12.09
N ALA A 48 8.38 -2.07 12.19
CA ALA A 48 7.54 -3.23 12.46
C ALA A 48 7.26 -4.04 11.19
N ALA A 49 7.10 -5.35 11.33
CA ALA A 49 6.77 -6.24 10.23
C ALA A 49 5.45 -6.97 10.47
N PHE A 50 4.49 -6.79 9.58
CA PHE A 50 3.22 -7.51 9.50
C PHE A 50 3.32 -8.46 8.30
N ARG A 51 3.78 -9.68 8.55
CA ARG A 51 4.05 -10.70 7.53
C ARG A 51 2.87 -11.65 7.44
N ASN A 52 2.30 -11.78 6.24
CA ASN A 52 1.19 -12.70 5.96
C ASN A 52 0.02 -12.52 6.95
N CYS A 53 -0.21 -11.29 7.43
CA CYS A 53 -1.26 -10.98 8.39
C CYS A 53 -2.58 -10.68 7.69
N ASN A 54 -3.68 -10.86 8.41
CA ASN A 54 -5.02 -10.59 7.91
C ASN A 54 -5.56 -9.28 8.48
N PHE A 55 -5.91 -8.33 7.61
CA PHE A 55 -6.54 -7.08 7.95
C PHE A 55 -7.90 -7.00 7.23
N ARG A 56 -8.93 -7.59 7.83
CA ARG A 56 -10.31 -7.47 7.34
C ARG A 56 -11.08 -6.49 8.20
N ARG A 57 -11.68 -5.46 7.59
CA ARG A 57 -12.46 -4.43 8.30
C ARG A 57 -11.66 -3.72 9.40
N THR A 58 -10.34 -3.73 9.33
CA THR A 58 -9.46 -3.05 10.27
C THR A 58 -9.52 -1.54 10.06
N THR A 59 -9.46 -0.77 11.14
CA THR A 59 -9.42 0.69 11.09
C THR A 59 -8.00 1.19 11.32
N LEU A 60 -7.42 1.86 10.32
CA LEU A 60 -6.02 2.31 10.26
C LEU A 60 -5.87 3.83 10.04
N TRP A 61 -6.96 4.59 9.90
CA TRP A 61 -6.87 6.04 9.73
C TRP A 61 -6.13 6.73 10.91
N HIS A 62 -5.41 7.81 10.59
CA HIS A 62 -4.49 8.54 11.47
C HIS A 62 -3.28 7.74 11.99
N SER A 63 -3.12 6.47 11.63
CA SER A 63 -1.91 5.73 11.97
C SER A 63 -0.71 6.18 11.14
N THR A 64 0.48 5.85 11.67
CA THR A 64 1.77 6.12 11.02
C THR A 64 2.61 4.86 10.97
N PHE A 65 3.11 4.53 9.78
CA PHE A 65 4.06 3.45 9.55
C PHE A 65 5.34 4.00 8.94
N ARG A 66 6.46 3.79 9.63
CA ARG A 66 7.79 4.17 9.14
C ARG A 66 8.69 2.95 9.09
N GLN A 67 9.33 2.71 7.95
CA GLN A 67 10.26 1.60 7.75
C GLN A 67 9.63 0.24 8.05
N CYS A 68 8.33 0.13 7.80
CA CYS A 68 7.54 -1.07 8.11
C CYS A 68 7.44 -2.01 6.91
N SER A 69 7.20 -3.28 7.19
CA SER A 69 6.90 -4.30 6.18
C SER A 69 5.46 -4.78 6.35
N MET A 70 4.72 -4.85 5.24
CA MET A 70 3.38 -5.43 5.09
C MET A 70 3.40 -6.67 4.20
N LEU A 71 4.59 -7.28 4.04
CA LEU A 71 4.85 -8.41 3.14
C LEU A 71 3.76 -9.47 3.20
N GLY A 72 3.12 -9.74 2.05
CA GLY A 72 2.13 -10.80 1.89
C GLY A 72 0.83 -10.62 2.70
N SER A 73 0.66 -9.50 3.40
CA SER A 73 -0.54 -9.25 4.20
C SER A 73 -1.75 -8.91 3.33
N VAL A 74 -2.93 -9.27 3.82
CA VAL A 74 -4.20 -9.08 3.10
C VAL A 74 -4.99 -7.96 3.77
N PHE A 75 -5.44 -6.98 2.96
CA PHE A 75 -6.28 -5.88 3.39
C PHE A 75 -7.61 -5.93 2.64
N GLU A 76 -8.71 -6.09 3.36
CA GLU A 76 -10.05 -6.13 2.78
C GLU A 76 -10.98 -5.21 3.57
N HIS A 77 -11.61 -4.27 2.87
CA HIS A 77 -12.57 -3.32 3.45
C HIS A 77 -12.00 -2.52 4.64
N CYS A 78 -10.72 -2.14 4.58
CA CYS A 78 -10.06 -1.40 5.64
C CYS A 78 -10.35 0.12 5.54
N ARG A 79 -10.34 0.80 6.70
CA ARG A 79 -10.35 2.27 6.74
C ARG A 79 -8.91 2.78 6.80
N MET A 80 -8.36 3.09 5.64
CA MET A 80 -6.93 3.40 5.48
C MET A 80 -6.66 4.90 5.24
N ARG A 81 -7.61 5.80 5.51
CA ARG A 81 -7.46 7.22 5.12
C ARG A 81 -7.97 8.21 6.16
N PRO A 82 -7.21 9.29 6.44
CA PRO A 82 -5.83 9.51 6.01
C PRO A 82 -4.88 8.56 6.77
N LEU A 83 -3.72 8.21 6.21
CA LEU A 83 -2.69 7.43 6.89
C LEU A 83 -1.30 7.91 6.43
N THR A 84 -0.29 7.82 7.31
CA THR A 84 1.09 8.24 6.99
C THR A 84 1.97 7.03 6.72
N LEU A 85 2.61 7.00 5.55
CA LEU A 85 3.56 5.96 5.14
C LEU A 85 4.89 6.62 4.84
N ASP A 86 5.97 6.03 5.37
CA ASP A 86 7.33 6.43 5.09
C ASP A 86 8.18 5.15 4.95
N GLU A 87 8.74 4.92 3.76
CA GLU A 87 9.55 3.72 3.47
C GLU A 87 8.85 2.39 3.81
N VAL A 88 7.59 2.22 3.40
CA VAL A 88 6.81 0.99 3.68
C VAL A 88 6.85 0.00 2.53
N ASP A 89 7.06 -1.28 2.88
CA ASP A 89 7.11 -2.39 1.93
C ASP A 89 5.77 -3.15 1.89
N PHE A 90 5.02 -3.03 0.80
CA PHE A 90 3.79 -3.78 0.50
C PHE A 90 4.01 -4.94 -0.47
N THR A 91 5.24 -5.42 -0.64
CA THR A 91 5.56 -6.55 -1.53
C THR A 91 4.61 -7.72 -1.28
N LEU A 92 4.03 -8.30 -2.34
CA LEU A 92 3.06 -9.41 -2.29
C LEU A 92 1.77 -9.13 -1.48
N ALA A 93 1.56 -7.92 -0.96
CA ALA A 93 0.35 -7.60 -0.22
C ALA A 93 -0.88 -7.57 -1.14
N VAL A 94 -2.06 -7.77 -0.55
CA VAL A 94 -3.34 -7.63 -1.24
C VAL A 94 -4.05 -6.39 -0.72
N LEU A 95 -4.16 -5.36 -1.56
CA LEU A 95 -4.85 -4.10 -1.24
C LEU A 95 -6.14 -3.92 -2.06
N GLY A 96 -6.57 -4.96 -2.78
CA GLY A 96 -7.68 -4.89 -3.72
C GLY A 96 -8.97 -4.31 -3.13
N GLY A 97 -9.65 -3.46 -3.91
CA GLY A 97 -10.91 -2.82 -3.51
C GLY A 97 -10.82 -1.78 -2.39
N ASN A 98 -9.64 -1.51 -1.82
CA ASN A 98 -9.49 -0.50 -0.78
C ASN A 98 -9.48 0.93 -1.36
N ASP A 99 -9.90 1.89 -0.54
CA ASP A 99 -9.78 3.32 -0.83
C ASP A 99 -8.46 3.85 -0.27
N LEU A 100 -7.55 4.22 -1.17
CA LEU A 100 -6.25 4.82 -0.90
C LEU A 100 -6.10 6.20 -1.57
N ARG A 101 -7.22 6.88 -1.87
CA ARG A 101 -7.20 8.18 -2.55
C ARG A 101 -6.38 9.24 -1.81
N GLY A 102 -5.47 9.91 -2.51
CA GLY A 102 -4.66 10.97 -1.91
C GLY A 102 -3.65 10.52 -0.85
N VAL A 103 -3.49 9.21 -0.62
CA VAL A 103 -2.43 8.70 0.27
C VAL A 103 -1.07 8.95 -0.39
N ASP A 104 -0.08 9.29 0.44
CA ASP A 104 1.31 9.39 -0.01
C ASP A 104 1.97 8.01 0.07
N LEU A 105 2.26 7.44 -1.10
CA LEU A 105 2.96 6.17 -1.30
C LEU A 105 4.34 6.41 -1.95
N SER A 106 4.85 7.65 -1.89
CA SER A 106 6.12 8.00 -2.50
C SER A 106 7.25 7.16 -1.90
N GLY A 107 8.08 6.54 -2.76
CA GLY A 107 9.17 5.66 -2.35
C GLY A 107 8.76 4.30 -1.76
N CYS A 108 7.47 4.03 -1.55
CA CYS A 108 7.02 2.73 -1.06
C CYS A 108 7.30 1.61 -2.09
N ARG A 109 7.47 0.39 -1.59
CA ARG A 109 7.61 -0.80 -2.45
C ARG A 109 6.26 -1.48 -2.58
N LEU A 110 5.76 -1.61 -3.81
CA LEU A 110 4.50 -2.28 -4.16
C LEU A 110 4.74 -3.42 -5.18
N ARG A 111 5.87 -4.14 -5.02
CA ARG A 111 6.21 -5.22 -5.95
C ARG A 111 5.25 -6.37 -5.82
N GLU A 112 4.72 -6.84 -6.94
CA GLU A 112 3.78 -7.97 -6.97
C GLU A 112 2.53 -7.75 -6.08
N THR A 113 2.26 -6.51 -5.67
CA THR A 113 1.09 -6.15 -4.87
C THR A 113 -0.16 -6.29 -5.72
N SER A 114 -1.21 -6.89 -5.15
CA SER A 114 -2.52 -6.89 -5.79
C SER A 114 -3.25 -5.58 -5.51
N LEU A 115 -3.35 -4.72 -6.52
CA LEU A 115 -4.07 -3.44 -6.51
C LEU A 115 -5.41 -3.53 -7.27
N VAL A 116 -5.91 -4.74 -7.54
CA VAL A 116 -7.14 -4.98 -8.30
C VAL A 116 -8.29 -4.15 -7.72
N GLU A 117 -8.94 -3.34 -8.56
CA GLU A 117 -10.05 -2.44 -8.18
C GLU A 117 -9.74 -1.46 -7.03
N THR A 118 -8.47 -1.22 -6.71
CA THR A 118 -8.05 -0.27 -5.67
C THR A 118 -8.23 1.17 -6.17
N ASP A 119 -8.76 2.04 -5.31
CA ASP A 119 -8.94 3.46 -5.62
C ASP A 119 -7.73 4.26 -5.14
N LEU A 120 -6.82 4.57 -6.07
CA LEU A 120 -5.60 5.36 -5.87
C LEU A 120 -5.72 6.76 -6.47
N ARG A 121 -6.94 7.26 -6.72
CA ARG A 121 -7.10 8.60 -7.32
C ARG A 121 -6.45 9.66 -6.45
N LYS A 122 -5.72 10.60 -7.08
CA LYS A 122 -4.95 11.66 -6.41
C LYS A 122 -3.82 11.17 -5.49
N ALA A 123 -3.52 9.87 -5.44
CA ALA A 123 -2.40 9.37 -4.64
C ALA A 123 -1.06 9.89 -5.18
N LYS A 124 -0.07 9.98 -4.29
CA LYS A 124 1.31 10.30 -4.69
C LYS A 124 2.11 9.01 -4.71
N LEU A 125 2.71 8.69 -5.85
CA LEU A 125 3.45 7.45 -6.09
C LEU A 125 4.87 7.75 -6.59
N ARG A 126 5.41 8.93 -6.28
CA ARG A 126 6.72 9.36 -6.80
C ARG A 126 7.81 8.40 -6.35
N GLY A 127 8.54 7.81 -7.29
CA GLY A 127 9.60 6.84 -6.98
C GLY A 127 9.11 5.51 -6.41
N ALA A 128 7.80 5.26 -6.34
CA ALA A 128 7.27 3.99 -5.87
C ALA A 128 7.63 2.85 -6.83
N ASP A 129 7.84 1.65 -6.31
CA ASP A 129 8.21 0.47 -7.11
C ASP A 129 7.00 -0.46 -7.29
N LEU A 130 6.32 -0.39 -8.45
CA LEU A 130 5.11 -1.15 -8.78
C LEU A 130 5.38 -2.33 -9.73
N ARG A 131 6.63 -2.80 -9.86
CA ARG A 131 6.95 -3.95 -10.72
C ARG A 131 6.16 -5.19 -10.33
N GLY A 132 5.53 -5.84 -11.30
CA GLY A 132 4.67 -7.01 -11.11
C GLY A 132 3.32 -6.71 -10.44
N ALA A 133 3.00 -5.45 -10.11
CA ALA A 133 1.73 -5.13 -9.46
C ALA A 133 0.54 -5.50 -10.36
N ARG A 134 -0.50 -6.10 -9.76
CA ARG A 134 -1.74 -6.44 -10.47
C ARG A 134 -2.69 -5.25 -10.39
N THR A 135 -2.91 -4.58 -11.51
CA THR A 135 -3.61 -3.28 -11.56
C THR A 135 -4.94 -3.29 -12.33
N ILE A 136 -5.55 -4.47 -12.49
CA ILE A 136 -6.83 -4.62 -13.19
C ILE A 136 -7.90 -3.79 -12.46
N GLY A 137 -8.48 -2.80 -13.16
CA GLY A 137 -9.50 -1.94 -12.59
C GLY A 137 -9.00 -0.93 -11.55
N THR A 138 -7.68 -0.82 -11.35
CA THR A 138 -7.11 0.18 -10.45
C THR A 138 -7.38 1.59 -10.98
N ARG A 139 -7.75 2.50 -10.08
CA ARG A 139 -8.05 3.90 -10.44
C ARG A 139 -6.89 4.79 -10.04
N LEU A 140 -6.16 5.33 -11.00
CA LEU A 140 -5.02 6.25 -10.82
C LEU A 140 -5.32 7.65 -11.36
N ASP A 141 -6.61 7.99 -11.52
CA ASP A 141 -7.00 9.31 -12.01
C ASP A 141 -6.42 10.42 -11.09
N ASP A 142 -5.83 11.45 -11.69
CA ASP A 142 -5.14 12.56 -11.02
C ASP A 142 -3.95 12.16 -10.11
N ALA A 143 -3.47 10.91 -10.16
CA ALA A 143 -2.32 10.47 -9.35
C ALA A 143 -0.99 11.05 -9.85
N ASP A 144 0.00 11.19 -8.96
CA ASP A 144 1.36 11.58 -9.32
C ASP A 144 2.28 10.35 -9.41
N LEU A 145 2.47 9.85 -10.64
CA LEU A 145 3.26 8.65 -10.94
C LEU A 145 4.71 8.97 -11.31
N ARG A 146 5.12 10.24 -11.36
CA ARG A 146 6.45 10.64 -11.87
C ARG A 146 7.57 9.92 -11.14
N GLY A 147 8.47 9.27 -11.88
CA GLY A 147 9.57 8.48 -11.34
C GLY A 147 9.20 7.13 -10.74
N ALA A 148 7.91 6.75 -10.71
CA ALA A 148 7.49 5.41 -10.32
C ALA A 148 8.00 4.37 -11.32
N ILE A 149 8.42 3.21 -10.82
CA ILE A 149 8.87 2.07 -11.62
C ILE A 149 7.67 1.18 -11.89
N ILE A 150 7.27 1.08 -13.16
CA ILE A 150 5.98 0.53 -13.58
C ILE A 150 6.19 -0.44 -14.75
N ASP A 151 5.47 -1.57 -14.74
CA ASP A 151 5.41 -2.49 -15.87
C ASP A 151 4.39 -2.05 -16.92
N ALA A 152 4.60 -2.48 -18.17
CA ALA A 152 3.76 -2.09 -19.31
C ALA A 152 2.27 -2.43 -19.13
N SER A 153 1.94 -3.46 -18.33
CA SER A 153 0.57 -3.85 -18.05
C SER A 153 -0.24 -2.76 -17.36
N LEU A 154 0.36 -1.97 -16.47
CA LEU A 154 -0.35 -0.89 -15.76
C LEU A 154 -0.95 0.12 -16.73
N TRP A 155 -0.23 0.44 -17.80
CA TRP A 155 -0.68 1.41 -18.79
C TRP A 155 -1.97 0.99 -19.51
N THR A 156 -2.25 -0.31 -19.60
CA THR A 156 -3.43 -0.84 -20.30
C THR A 156 -4.55 -1.32 -19.38
N THR A 157 -4.30 -1.45 -18.07
CA THR A 157 -5.26 -2.01 -17.10
C THR A 157 -5.83 -0.99 -16.12
N ALA A 158 -5.13 0.14 -15.88
CA ALA A 158 -5.54 1.16 -14.92
C ALA A 158 -6.19 2.37 -15.60
N SER A 159 -7.11 3.04 -14.88
CA SER A 159 -7.60 4.36 -15.29
C SER A 159 -6.56 5.43 -14.95
N LEU A 160 -6.20 6.28 -15.91
CA LEU A 160 -5.07 7.22 -15.82
C LEU A 160 -5.46 8.67 -16.18
N ALA A 161 -6.75 9.01 -16.18
CA ALA A 161 -7.19 10.35 -16.56
C ALA A 161 -6.58 11.41 -15.62
N GLY A 162 -5.86 12.38 -16.18
CA GLY A 162 -5.18 13.42 -15.39
C GLY A 162 -3.95 12.95 -14.59
N ALA A 163 -3.57 11.68 -14.70
CA ALA A 163 -2.37 11.16 -14.03
C ALA A 163 -1.12 11.89 -14.55
N ARG A 164 -0.23 12.25 -13.63
CA ARG A 164 1.01 12.97 -13.93
C ARG A 164 2.13 11.95 -14.09
N VAL A 165 2.75 11.94 -15.26
CA VAL A 165 3.87 11.06 -15.63
C VAL A 165 5.06 11.88 -16.10
N ASP A 166 6.26 11.29 -16.09
CA ASP A 166 7.43 11.86 -16.77
C ASP A 166 7.49 11.47 -18.25
N VAL A 167 8.45 12.04 -19.00
CA VAL A 167 8.57 11.81 -20.45
C VAL A 167 8.81 10.32 -20.77
N PRO A 168 9.75 9.60 -20.11
CA PRO A 168 9.91 8.17 -20.31
C PRO A 168 8.62 7.36 -20.09
N GLN A 169 7.86 7.67 -19.03
CA GLN A 169 6.58 7.02 -18.76
C GLN A 169 5.53 7.33 -19.83
N GLY A 170 5.47 8.55 -20.35
CA GLY A 170 4.59 8.91 -21.47
C GLY A 170 4.92 8.13 -22.75
N LEU A 171 6.20 7.92 -23.05
CA LEU A 171 6.63 7.06 -24.15
C LEU A 171 6.26 5.59 -23.90
N ALA A 172 6.48 5.09 -22.68
CA ALA A 172 6.12 3.73 -22.30
C ALA A 172 4.60 3.48 -22.42
N PHE A 173 3.78 4.46 -22.04
CA PHE A 173 2.33 4.42 -22.25
C PHE A 173 1.98 4.29 -23.73
N ALA A 174 2.57 5.11 -24.60
CA ALA A 174 2.35 5.04 -26.04
C ALA A 174 2.75 3.67 -26.62
N VAL A 175 3.93 3.13 -26.25
CA VAL A 175 4.37 1.78 -26.66
C VAL A 175 3.39 0.71 -26.18
N ALA A 176 2.90 0.80 -24.95
CA ALA A 176 1.92 -0.15 -24.41
C ALA A 176 0.59 -0.15 -25.18
N HIS A 177 0.28 0.94 -25.89
CA HIS A 177 -0.89 1.07 -26.78
C HIS A 177 -0.56 0.80 -28.25
N GLY A 178 0.62 0.22 -28.55
CA GLY A 178 0.98 -0.25 -29.87
C GLY A 178 1.72 0.76 -30.74
N LEU A 179 2.07 1.93 -30.24
CA LEU A 179 2.92 2.86 -30.98
C LEU A 179 4.35 2.32 -31.08
N ARG A 180 5.01 2.64 -32.19
CA ARG A 180 6.44 2.45 -32.41
C ARG A 180 7.07 3.81 -32.61
N PHE A 181 8.21 4.04 -31.99
CA PHE A 181 8.97 5.27 -32.13
C PHE A 181 10.14 5.02 -33.06
N ASP A 182 10.22 5.79 -34.14
CA ASP A 182 11.38 5.84 -35.03
C ASP A 182 12.31 6.98 -34.60
N ALA A 183 13.60 6.86 -34.94
CA ALA A 183 14.64 7.83 -34.59
C ALA A 183 14.62 9.08 -35.48
#